data_AF-A0A423VJE8-F1
#
_entry.id   AF-A0A423VJE8-F1
#
_cell.length_a   1.000
_cell.length_b   1.000
_cell.length_c   1.000
_cell.angle_alpha   90.00
_cell.angle_beta   90.00
_cell.angle_gamma   90.00
#
_symmetry.space_group_name_H-M   'P 1'
#
loop_
_entity.id
_entity.type
_entity.pdbx_description
1 polymer ?
#
loop_
_entity_poly.entity_id
_entity_poly.type
_entity_poly.pdbx_seq_one_letter_code
_entity_poly.pdbx_strand_id
1 'polypeptide(L)'
;MASPSGSFTPFTKWLQAKILQVEVTFSVYIFTPLEKFIFWSFVFLLFSLTAIATILYLPHHILFLAGRAWFYIHGDSALEVARETALTLVQHATTTTKALVGSETARAVAAGAAAAKAEL
;
A
#
# COMPACT_ATOMS: atom_id res chain seq x y z
N MET A 1 -27.28 -27.21 45.05
CA MET A 1 -26.13 -26.35 45.42
C MET A 1 -25.70 -25.61 44.15
N ALA A 2 -26.09 -24.35 44.02
CA ALA A 2 -25.78 -23.51 42.87
C ALA A 2 -24.41 -22.84 43.09
N SER A 3 -23.45 -23.10 42.19
CA SER A 3 -22.15 -22.44 42.20
C SER A 3 -22.24 -21.07 41.49
N PRO A 4 -21.45 -20.08 41.92
CA PRO A 4 -21.61 -18.68 41.53
C PRO A 4 -21.36 -18.48 40.04
N SER A 5 -22.38 -17.98 39.34
CA SER A 5 -22.35 -17.65 37.91
C SER A 5 -21.55 -16.37 37.67
N GLY A 6 -20.23 -16.49 37.60
CA GLY A 6 -19.40 -15.50 36.93
C GLY A 6 -19.73 -15.49 35.43
N SER A 7 -20.04 -14.32 34.88
CA SER A 7 -20.43 -14.09 33.48
C SER A 7 -19.44 -14.58 32.41
N PHE A 8 -18.23 -15.00 32.81
CA PHE A 8 -17.19 -15.54 31.94
C PHE A 8 -17.19 -17.07 31.79
N THR A 9 -18.07 -17.77 32.51
CA THR A 9 -18.18 -19.25 32.52
C THR A 9 -18.36 -19.93 31.14
N PRO A 10 -19.11 -19.39 30.15
CA PRO A 10 -19.22 -20.07 28.86
C PRO A 10 -17.93 -20.00 28.04
N PHE A 11 -17.23 -18.86 28.06
CA PHE A 11 -15.97 -18.67 27.33
C PHE A 11 -14.84 -19.52 27.93
N THR A 12 -14.73 -19.57 29.26
CA THR A 12 -13.70 -20.38 29.92
C THR A 12 -13.90 -21.87 29.67
N LYS A 13 -15.15 -22.34 29.68
CA LYS A 13 -15.48 -23.73 29.30
C LYS A 13 -15.16 -24.04 27.84
N TRP A 14 -15.43 -23.11 26.93
CA TRP A 14 -15.05 -23.25 25.52
C TRP A 14 -13.53 -23.30 25.33
N LEU A 15 -12.79 -22.45 26.05
CA LEU A 15 -11.33 -22.40 26.00
C LEU A 15 -10.72 -23.69 26.55
N GLN A 16 -11.25 -24.22 27.66
CA GLN A 16 -10.84 -25.52 28.20
C GLN A 16 -11.07 -26.64 27.19
N ALA A 17 -12.21 -26.66 26.50
CA ALA A 17 -12.48 -27.65 25.45
C ALA A 17 -11.49 -27.54 24.29
N LYS A 18 -11.06 -26.32 23.92
CA LYS A 18 -10.07 -26.08 22.87
C LYS A 18 -8.67 -26.53 23.28
N ILE A 19 -8.28 -26.28 24.52
CA ILE A 19 -7.01 -26.77 25.09
C ILE A 19 -6.96 -28.30 25.07
N LEU A 20 -8.04 -28.97 25.52
CA LEU A 20 -8.13 -30.42 25.50
C LEU A 20 -8.10 -30.99 24.07
N GLN A 21 -8.76 -30.33 23.12
CA GLN A 21 -8.74 -30.75 21.73
C GLN A 21 -7.33 -30.66 21.13
N VAL A 22 -6.59 -29.61 21.45
CA VAL A 22 -5.19 -29.46 21.02
C VAL A 22 -4.32 -30.52 21.70
N GLU A 23 -4.51 -30.76 22.99
CA GLU A 23 -3.77 -31.79 23.73
C GLU A 23 -3.97 -33.20 23.19
N VAL A 24 -5.20 -33.54 22.78
CA VAL A 24 -5.55 -34.84 22.19
C VAL A 24 -5.09 -34.95 20.73
N THR A 25 -5.26 -33.90 19.91
CA THR A 25 -4.95 -33.97 18.47
C THR A 25 -3.45 -33.95 18.18
N PHE A 26 -2.70 -33.14 18.93
CA PHE A 26 -1.24 -33.04 18.79
C PHE A 26 -0.49 -34.00 19.72
N SER A 27 -1.19 -34.88 20.43
CA SER A 27 -0.63 -35.77 21.45
C SER A 27 0.26 -35.01 22.46
N VAL A 28 0.01 -33.72 22.69
CA VAL A 28 0.82 -32.91 23.60
C VAL A 28 0.66 -33.38 25.05
N TYR A 29 -0.42 -34.12 25.34
CA TYR A 29 -0.69 -34.66 26.67
C TYR A 29 0.28 -35.77 27.10
N ILE A 30 0.93 -36.48 26.17
CA ILE A 30 1.89 -37.56 26.50
C ILE A 30 3.30 -37.03 26.73
N PHE A 31 3.56 -35.76 26.40
CA PHE A 31 4.88 -35.17 26.56
C PHE A 31 5.19 -34.90 28.03
N THR A 32 6.46 -35.09 28.37
CA THR A 32 7.01 -34.73 29.66
C THR A 32 6.82 -33.21 29.88
N PRO A 33 6.58 -32.70 31.10
CA PRO A 33 6.31 -31.26 31.32
C PRO A 33 7.37 -30.32 30.73
N LEU A 34 8.63 -30.76 30.66
CA LEU A 34 9.72 -30.02 30.01
C LEU A 34 9.57 -29.98 28.48
N GLU A 35 9.19 -31.08 27.85
CA GLU A 35 8.96 -31.17 26.40
C GLU A 35 7.78 -30.30 25.96
N LYS A 36 6.72 -30.23 26.78
CA LYS A 36 5.57 -29.34 26.55
C LYS A 36 6.02 -27.87 26.48
N PHE A 37 6.92 -27.45 27.37
CA PHE A 37 7.47 -26.09 27.36
C PHE A 37 8.25 -25.79 26.06
N ILE A 38 9.05 -26.74 25.59
CA ILE A 38 9.80 -26.61 24.33
C ILE A 38 8.84 -26.50 23.14
N PHE A 39 7.80 -27.34 23.07
CA PHE A 39 6.81 -27.30 21.99
C PHE A 39 6.10 -25.94 21.91
N TRP A 40 5.60 -25.42 23.03
CA TRP A 40 4.96 -24.10 23.07
C TRP A 40 5.93 -22.97 22.73
N SER A 41 7.22 -23.11 23.08
CA SER A 41 8.25 -22.14 22.70
C SER A 41 8.49 -22.10 21.18
N PHE A 42 8.52 -23.26 20.52
CA PHE A 42 8.61 -23.32 19.05
C PHE A 42 7.40 -22.71 18.37
N VAL A 43 6.19 -23.06 18.82
CA VAL A 43 4.95 -22.48 18.26
C VAL A 43 4.92 -20.97 18.47
N PHE A 44 5.29 -20.50 19.66
CA PHE A 44 5.37 -19.07 19.97
C PHE A 44 6.41 -18.36 19.09
N LEU A 45 7.58 -18.96 18.89
CA LEU A 45 8.65 -18.40 18.07
C LEU A 45 8.23 -18.31 16.60
N LEU A 46 7.67 -19.38 16.05
CA LEU A 46 7.18 -19.39 14.66
C LEU A 46 6.04 -18.39 14.47
N PHE A 47 5.10 -18.34 15.42
CA PHE A 47 3.99 -17.39 15.37
C PHE A 47 4.47 -15.95 15.46
N SER A 48 5.38 -15.64 16.38
CA SER A 48 5.96 -14.30 16.55
C SER A 48 6.73 -13.87 15.30
N LEU A 49 7.58 -14.75 14.77
CA LEU A 49 8.32 -14.50 13.52
C LEU A 49 7.35 -14.21 12.36
N THR A 50 6.31 -15.03 12.23
CA THR A 50 5.29 -14.86 11.20
C THR A 50 4.48 -13.58 11.41
N ALA A 51 4.13 -13.24 12.66
CA ALA A 51 3.40 -12.03 12.98
C ALA A 51 4.19 -10.78 12.63
N ILE A 52 5.48 -10.73 13.01
CA ILE A 52 6.37 -9.61 12.67
C ILE A 52 6.57 -9.52 11.15
N ALA A 53 6.81 -10.66 10.48
CA ALA A 53 6.89 -10.70 9.01
C ALA A 53 5.60 -10.21 8.37
N THR A 54 4.44 -10.61 8.89
CA THR A 54 3.13 -10.17 8.40
C THR A 54 2.95 -8.67 8.62
N ILE A 55 3.19 -8.15 9.81
CA ILE A 55 3.01 -6.72 10.09
C ILE A 55 3.96 -5.86 9.24
N LEU A 56 5.18 -6.31 9.00
CA LEU A 56 6.19 -5.53 8.27
C LEU A 56 6.11 -5.69 6.74
N TYR A 57 5.85 -6.91 6.26
CA TYR A 57 5.89 -7.26 4.83
C TYR A 57 4.50 -7.21 4.20
N LEU A 58 3.46 -7.65 4.92
CA LEU A 58 2.10 -7.68 4.38
C LEU A 58 1.57 -6.31 3.91
N PRO A 59 1.81 -5.14 4.57
CA PRO A 59 1.34 -3.87 4.03
C PRO A 59 1.96 -3.55 2.66
N HIS A 60 3.23 -3.87 2.45
CA HIS A 60 3.87 -3.67 1.14
C HIS A 60 3.25 -4.59 0.07
N HIS A 61 2.93 -5.83 0.41
CA HIS A 61 2.32 -6.80 -0.50
C HIS A 61 0.84 -6.50 -0.80
N ILE A 62 0.09 -6.03 0.19
CA ILE A 62 -1.30 -5.62 0.03
C ILE A 62 -1.37 -4.40 -0.89
N LEU A 63 -0.46 -3.43 -0.77
CA LEU A 63 -0.44 -2.25 -1.64
C LEU A 63 -0.13 -2.60 -3.09
N PHE A 64 0.81 -3.53 -3.34
CA PHE A 64 1.08 -4.02 -4.69
C PHE A 64 -0.14 -4.74 -5.30
N LEU A 65 -0.79 -5.61 -4.52
CA LEU A 65 -1.97 -6.34 -4.96
C LEU A 65 -3.18 -5.41 -5.16
N ALA A 66 -3.34 -4.40 -4.30
CA ALA A 66 -4.38 -3.38 -4.38
C ALA A 66 -4.17 -2.43 -5.57
N GLY A 67 -2.92 -2.02 -5.87
CA GLY A 67 -2.62 -1.22 -7.05
C GLY A 67 -2.94 -1.97 -8.35
N ARG A 68 -2.66 -3.28 -8.39
CA ARG A 68 -3.03 -4.14 -9.51
C ARG A 68 -4.54 -4.37 -9.57
N ALA A 69 -5.22 -4.60 -8.45
CA ALA A 69 -6.68 -4.73 -8.38
C ALA A 69 -7.41 -3.44 -8.77
N TRP A 70 -6.85 -2.28 -8.38
CA TRP A 70 -7.33 -0.96 -8.75
C TRP A 70 -7.27 -0.76 -10.26
N PHE A 71 -6.18 -1.21 -10.90
CA PHE A 71 -6.04 -1.19 -12.36
C PHE A 71 -7.12 -2.03 -13.06
N TYR A 72 -7.49 -3.19 -12.52
CA TYR A 72 -8.56 -4.01 -13.10
C TYR A 72 -9.97 -3.46 -12.85
N ILE A 73 -10.19 -2.72 -11.76
CA ILE A 73 -11.50 -2.11 -11.44
C ILE A 73 -11.70 -0.78 -12.19
N HIS A 74 -10.64 0.03 -12.35
CA HIS A 74 -10.72 1.36 -12.96
C HIS A 74 -10.25 1.41 -14.43
N GLY A 75 -9.69 0.31 -14.93
CA GLY A 75 -9.63 -0.18 -16.32
C GLY A 75 -9.09 0.75 -17.41
N ASP A 76 -9.68 1.93 -17.56
CA ASP A 76 -9.40 2.90 -18.64
C ASP A 76 -9.18 4.33 -18.12
N SER A 77 -9.84 4.68 -17.01
CA SER A 77 -9.85 6.06 -16.50
C SER A 77 -8.48 6.60 -16.09
N ALA A 78 -7.60 5.77 -15.55
CA ALA A 78 -6.27 6.22 -15.12
C ALA A 78 -5.31 6.45 -16.31
N LEU A 79 -5.42 5.63 -17.37
CA LEU A 79 -4.64 5.79 -18.59
C LEU A 79 -5.15 6.98 -19.41
N GLU A 80 -6.46 7.17 -19.46
CA GLU A 80 -7.10 8.27 -20.20
C GLU A 80 -6.83 9.63 -19.53
N VAL A 81 -6.90 9.71 -18.19
CA VAL A 81 -6.51 10.92 -17.44
C VAL A 81 -5.02 11.23 -17.57
N ALA A 82 -4.14 10.20 -17.57
CA ALA A 82 -2.71 10.39 -17.81
C ALA A 82 -2.43 10.89 -19.24
N ARG A 83 -3.21 10.43 -20.22
CA ARG A 83 -3.10 10.88 -21.62
C ARG A 83 -3.61 12.31 -21.81
N GLU A 84 -4.73 12.67 -21.20
CA GLU A 84 -5.25 14.04 -21.24
C GLU A 84 -4.32 15.04 -20.55
N THR A 85 -3.75 14.68 -19.40
CA THR A 85 -2.75 15.53 -18.72
C THR A 85 -1.46 15.66 -19.51
N ALA A 86 -1.00 14.60 -20.19
CA ALA A 86 0.15 14.68 -21.08
C ALA A 86 -0.10 15.57 -22.30
N LEU A 87 -1.27 15.46 -22.93
CA LEU A 87 -1.63 16.29 -24.09
C LEU A 87 -1.78 17.78 -23.73
N THR A 88 -2.38 18.08 -22.59
CA THR A 88 -2.56 19.47 -22.12
C THR A 88 -1.22 20.11 -21.74
N LEU A 89 -0.29 19.37 -21.14
CA LEU A 89 1.07 19.85 -20.85
C LEU A 89 1.87 20.15 -22.11
N VAL A 90 1.80 19.28 -23.12
CA VAL A 90 2.48 19.50 -24.42
C VAL A 90 1.90 20.71 -25.14
N GLN A 91 0.58 20.87 -25.14
CA GLN A 91 -0.07 22.05 -25.72
C GLN A 91 0.34 23.32 -24.98
N HIS A 92 0.39 23.29 -23.65
CA HIS A 92 0.72 24.46 -22.86
C HIS A 92 2.19 24.87 -23.00
N ALA A 93 3.10 23.90 -23.08
CA ALA A 93 4.50 24.12 -23.43
C ALA A 93 4.62 24.72 -24.83
N THR A 94 3.90 24.18 -25.83
CA THR A 94 3.92 24.69 -27.21
C THR A 94 3.39 26.12 -27.31
N THR A 95 2.30 26.46 -26.61
CA THR A 95 1.76 27.83 -26.60
C THR A 95 2.70 28.81 -25.91
N THR A 96 3.36 28.38 -24.84
CA THR A 96 4.31 29.22 -24.09
C THR A 96 5.56 29.46 -24.92
N THR A 97 6.12 28.43 -25.55
CA THR A 97 7.25 28.57 -26.47
C THR A 97 6.89 29.44 -27.67
N LYS A 98 5.70 29.28 -28.27
CA LYS A 98 5.24 30.13 -29.38
C LYS A 98 5.05 31.59 -28.97
N ALA A 99 4.55 31.85 -27.77
CA ALA A 99 4.41 33.21 -27.23
C ALA A 99 5.77 33.86 -26.95
N LEU A 100 6.72 33.11 -26.39
CA LEU A 100 8.07 33.59 -26.13
C LEU A 100 8.84 33.86 -27.44
N VAL A 101 8.80 32.94 -28.41
CA VAL A 101 9.43 33.14 -29.73
C VAL A 101 8.77 34.29 -30.51
N GLY A 102 7.45 34.46 -30.40
CA GLY A 102 6.75 35.60 -30.97
C GLY A 102 7.18 36.94 -30.37
N SER A 103 7.44 36.96 -29.05
CA SER A 103 7.90 38.18 -28.36
C SER A 103 9.36 38.54 -28.70
N GLU A 104 10.23 37.54 -28.87
CA GLU A 104 11.62 37.71 -29.30
C GLU A 104 11.68 38.19 -30.76
N THR A 105 10.86 37.61 -31.63
CA THR A 105 10.75 38.01 -33.04
C THR A 105 10.19 39.43 -33.18
N ALA A 106 9.18 39.79 -32.38
CA ALA A 106 8.63 41.14 -32.35
C ALA A 106 9.66 42.19 -31.89
N ARG A 107 10.51 41.85 -30.90
CA ARG A 107 11.63 42.71 -30.47
C ARG A 107 12.73 42.82 -31.52
N ALA A 108 13.09 41.72 -32.19
CA ALA A 108 14.10 41.74 -33.25
C ALA A 108 13.64 42.58 -34.46
N VAL A 109 12.36 42.50 -34.84
CA VAL A 109 11.78 43.33 -35.90
C VAL A 109 11.69 44.81 -35.50
N ALA A 110 11.35 45.11 -34.24
CA ALA A 110 11.35 46.48 -33.74
C ALA A 110 12.76 47.10 -33.69
N ALA A 111 13.78 46.32 -33.31
CA ALA A 111 15.17 46.76 -33.33
C ALA A 111 15.69 46.97 -34.76
N GLY A 112 15.33 46.09 -35.71
CA GLY A 112 15.65 46.26 -37.13
C GLY A 112 14.98 47.49 -37.76
N ALA A 113 13.73 47.78 -37.40
CA ALA A 113 13.00 48.97 -37.86
C ALA A 113 13.59 50.27 -37.27
N ALA A 114 14.10 50.24 -36.04
CA ALA A 114 14.78 51.38 -35.42
C ALA A 114 16.15 51.67 -36.08
N ALA A 115 16.90 50.63 -36.46
CA ALA A 115 18.16 50.79 -37.21
C ALA A 115 17.93 51.36 -38.62
N ALA A 116 16.89 50.90 -39.32
CA ALA A 116 16.55 51.42 -40.65
C ALA A 116 16.08 52.90 -40.65
N LYS A 117 15.57 53.40 -39.52
CA LYS A 117 15.19 54.82 -39.36
C LYS A 117 16.37 55.75 -39.02
N ALA A 118 17.53 55.20 -38.69
CA ALA A 118 18.73 55.98 -38.34
C ALA A 118 19.67 56.23 -39.54
N GLU A 119 19.41 55.61 -40.71
CA GLU A 119 20.19 55.76 -41.94
C GLU A 119 19.53 56.65 -43.01
N LEU A 120 18.47 57.40 -42.64
CA LEU A 120 17.74 58.37 -43.47
C LEU A 120 17.84 59.77 -42.85
#